data_AF-A0A5K7XCN3-F1
#
_entry.id   AF-A0A5K7XCN3-F1
#
_cell.length_a   1.000
_cell.length_b   1.000
_cell.length_c   1.000
_cell.angle_alpha   90.00
_cell.angle_beta   90.00
_cell.angle_gamma   90.00
#
_symmetry.space_group_name_H-M   'P 1'
#
loop_
_entity.id
_entity.type
_entity.pdbx_description
1 polymer ?
#
loop_
_entity_poly.entity_id
_entity_poly.type
_entity_poly.pdbx_seq_one_letter_code
_entity_poly.pdbx_strand_id
1 'polypeptide(L)'
;MRKITKSYADPLDLVWTYAAAQMGIQVVRSAEVNASWNGAGVLAIGTPETLDPDDSLAQMILHETCHALCEGPDCLSLPDWGLDNFNPAKRVHEHACLRLQAALADQHGLREFFASTTMFRAYYDRLPADPLADGDDPAIDMARTAWQRAQTGPWSAPLREALERTALIARALEGATTPESLWHRD
;
A
#
# COMPACT_ATOMS: atom_id res chain seq x y z
N MET A 1 -10.93 -21.51 -34.65
CA MET A 1 -10.64 -20.57 -33.56
C MET A 1 -9.57 -21.19 -32.66
N ARG A 2 -8.49 -20.48 -32.33
CA ARG A 2 -7.42 -21.01 -31.46
C ARG A 2 -7.89 -21.01 -30.00
N LYS A 3 -7.62 -22.08 -29.24
CA LYS A 3 -7.90 -22.15 -27.79
C LYS A 3 -6.87 -21.32 -27.02
N ILE A 4 -7.34 -20.39 -26.19
CA ILE A 4 -6.50 -19.63 -25.25
C ILE A 4 -6.36 -20.46 -23.96
N THR A 5 -5.12 -20.73 -23.53
CA THR A 5 -4.82 -21.53 -22.32
C THR A 5 -4.03 -20.77 -21.26
N LYS A 6 -3.52 -19.58 -21.61
CA LYS A 6 -2.79 -18.67 -20.74
C LYS A 6 -3.13 -17.23 -21.13
N SER A 7 -3.30 -16.37 -20.12
CA SER A 7 -3.41 -14.93 -20.25
C SER A 7 -2.17 -14.27 -19.68
N TYR A 8 -1.85 -13.07 -20.18
CA TYR A 8 -0.88 -12.20 -19.54
C TYR A 8 -1.53 -11.53 -18.33
N ALA A 9 -0.74 -11.28 -17.30
CA ALA A 9 -1.10 -10.50 -16.13
C ALA A 9 0.12 -9.66 -15.74
N ASP A 10 -0.12 -8.48 -15.16
CA ASP A 10 0.96 -7.64 -14.65
C ASP A 10 1.73 -8.39 -13.54
N PRO A 11 3.06 -8.52 -13.65
CA PRO A 11 3.86 -9.22 -12.64
C PRO A 11 3.76 -8.61 -11.23
N LEU A 12 3.63 -7.29 -11.12
CA LEU A 12 3.50 -6.60 -9.84
C LEU A 12 2.13 -6.89 -9.22
N ASP A 13 1.05 -6.89 -10.02
CA ASP A 13 -0.29 -7.28 -9.57
C ASP A 13 -0.29 -8.71 -9.01
N LEU A 14 0.40 -9.64 -9.69
CA LEU A 14 0.52 -11.02 -9.22
C LEU A 14 1.24 -11.12 -7.86
N VAL A 15 2.29 -10.32 -7.65
CA VAL A 15 3.03 -10.27 -6.38
C VAL A 15 2.12 -9.81 -5.25
N TRP A 16 1.42 -8.70 -5.44
CA TRP A 16 0.64 -8.09 -4.37
C TRP A 16 -0.70 -8.77 -4.11
N THR A 17 -1.35 -9.32 -5.14
CA THR A 17 -2.55 -10.17 -4.93
C THR A 17 -2.21 -11.49 -4.25
N TYR A 18 -1.04 -12.08 -4.53
CA TYR A 18 -0.55 -13.24 -3.79
C TYR A 18 -0.28 -12.91 -2.32
N ALA A 19 0.40 -11.79 -2.05
CA ALA A 19 0.67 -11.35 -0.68
C ALA A 19 -0.61 -11.04 0.09
N ALA A 20 -1.56 -10.34 -0.53
CA ALA A 20 -2.88 -10.08 0.05
C ALA A 20 -3.60 -11.38 0.42
N ALA A 21 -3.59 -12.38 -0.46
CA ALA A 21 -4.19 -13.69 -0.16
C ALA A 21 -3.52 -14.39 1.03
N GLN A 22 -2.19 -14.31 1.16
CA GLN A 22 -1.48 -14.84 2.34
C GLN A 22 -1.83 -14.09 3.64
N MET A 23 -2.22 -12.81 3.54
CA MET A 23 -2.72 -12.01 4.66
C MET A 23 -4.20 -12.27 4.99
N GLY A 24 -4.89 -13.12 4.22
CA GLY A 24 -6.31 -13.39 4.36
C GLY A 24 -7.22 -12.37 3.67
N ILE A 25 -6.66 -11.58 2.75
CA ILE A 25 -7.36 -10.52 2.01
C ILE A 25 -7.63 -10.99 0.58
N GLN A 26 -8.91 -11.07 0.22
CA GLN A 26 -9.34 -11.23 -1.15
C GLN A 26 -9.47 -9.85 -1.81
N VAL A 27 -8.61 -9.57 -2.79
CA VAL A 27 -8.69 -8.34 -3.58
C VAL A 27 -9.69 -8.51 -4.72
N VAL A 28 -10.61 -7.55 -4.85
CA VAL A 28 -11.55 -7.45 -5.99
C VAL A 28 -11.45 -6.08 -6.64
N ARG A 29 -11.67 -6.00 -7.95
CA ARG A 29 -11.67 -4.73 -8.68
C ARG A 29 -13.10 -4.21 -8.82
N SER A 30 -13.32 -2.94 -8.51
CA SER A 30 -14.65 -2.29 -8.53
C SER A 30 -14.57 -0.90 -9.11
N ALA A 31 -15.52 -0.52 -9.97
CA ALA A 31 -15.61 0.85 -10.49
C ALA A 31 -16.38 1.81 -9.55
N GLU A 32 -16.84 1.32 -8.41
CA GLU A 32 -17.74 2.04 -7.48
C GLU A 32 -17.01 2.66 -6.28
N VAL A 33 -15.77 2.24 -6.01
CA VAL A 33 -14.99 2.67 -4.84
C VAL A 33 -13.54 2.93 -5.25
N ASN A 34 -12.85 3.80 -4.50
CA ASN A 34 -11.40 3.93 -4.62
C ASN A 34 -10.70 2.76 -3.90
N ALA A 35 -10.96 2.63 -2.60
CA ALA A 35 -10.69 1.44 -1.81
C ALA A 35 -11.82 1.27 -0.80
N SER A 36 -12.19 0.03 -0.48
CA SER A 36 -13.11 -0.26 0.61
C SER A 36 -12.90 -1.67 1.16
N TRP A 37 -12.84 -1.75 2.49
CA TRP A 37 -12.76 -2.99 3.23
C TRP A 37 -14.12 -3.35 3.81
N ASN A 38 -14.57 -4.58 3.60
CA ASN A 38 -15.91 -4.98 4.02
C ASN A 38 -16.02 -5.46 5.47
N GLY A 39 -14.94 -5.47 6.25
CA GLY A 39 -14.94 -6.05 7.61
C GLY A 39 -14.90 -7.58 7.65
N ALA A 40 -14.71 -8.25 6.50
CA ALA A 40 -14.94 -9.69 6.36
C ALA A 40 -14.08 -10.35 5.27
N GLY A 41 -12.85 -9.87 5.05
CA GLY A 41 -11.89 -10.55 4.17
C GLY A 41 -11.83 -10.03 2.74
N VAL A 42 -12.66 -9.07 2.33
CA VAL A 42 -12.67 -8.54 0.96
C VAL A 42 -12.23 -7.08 0.96
N LEU A 43 -11.19 -6.80 0.16
CA LEU A 43 -10.74 -5.46 -0.17
C LEU A 43 -11.11 -5.15 -1.62
N ALA A 44 -12.07 -4.25 -1.80
CA ALA A 44 -12.43 -3.72 -3.11
C ALA A 44 -11.54 -2.53 -3.45
N ILE A 45 -10.88 -2.56 -4.62
CA ILE A 45 -10.03 -1.47 -5.12
C ILE A 45 -10.55 -1.02 -6.48
N GLY A 46 -10.50 0.29 -6.74
CA GLY A 46 -10.86 0.94 -8.00
C GLY A 46 -10.36 0.20 -9.24
N THR A 47 -11.11 0.19 -10.34
CA THR A 47 -10.55 -0.28 -11.62
C THR A 47 -9.54 0.74 -12.17
N PRO A 48 -8.64 0.36 -13.09
CA PRO A 48 -7.65 1.31 -13.63
C PRO A 48 -8.27 2.59 -14.19
N GLU A 49 -9.51 2.54 -14.68
CA GLU A 49 -10.24 3.70 -15.22
C GLU A 49 -10.74 4.68 -14.14
N THR A 50 -10.76 4.27 -12.87
CA THR A 50 -11.26 5.06 -11.75
C THR A 50 -10.16 5.53 -10.78
N LEU A 51 -8.94 5.04 -10.97
CA LEU A 51 -7.76 5.43 -10.19
C LEU A 51 -6.95 6.50 -10.92
N ASP A 52 -6.05 7.19 -10.20
CA ASP A 52 -5.15 8.14 -10.84
C ASP A 52 -4.18 7.37 -11.77
N PRO A 53 -3.72 7.98 -12.89
CA PRO A 53 -2.87 7.27 -13.86
C PRO A 53 -1.54 6.75 -13.30
N ASP A 54 -1.11 7.28 -12.16
CA ASP A 54 0.08 6.89 -11.41
C ASP A 54 -0.24 6.03 -10.16
N ASP A 55 -1.46 5.50 -10.06
CA ASP A 55 -1.82 4.44 -9.12
C ASP A 55 -1.55 3.05 -9.72
N SER A 56 -0.83 2.23 -8.95
CA SER A 56 -0.75 0.79 -9.17
C SER A 56 -1.62 0.03 -8.16
N LEU A 57 -2.07 -1.17 -8.52
CA LEU A 57 -2.77 -2.04 -7.57
C LEU A 57 -1.89 -2.37 -6.35
N ALA A 58 -0.57 -2.45 -6.54
CA ALA A 58 0.39 -2.65 -5.45
C ALA A 58 0.41 -1.50 -4.44
N GLN A 59 0.43 -0.24 -4.92
CA GLN A 59 0.32 0.94 -4.06
C GLN A 59 -0.96 0.87 -3.22
N MET A 60 -2.09 0.57 -3.86
CA MET A 60 -3.38 0.47 -3.18
C MET A 60 -3.42 -0.65 -2.13
N ILE A 61 -2.88 -1.84 -2.44
CA ILE A 61 -2.83 -2.95 -1.46
C ILE A 61 -1.90 -2.60 -0.29
N LEU A 62 -0.71 -2.02 -0.56
CA LEU A 62 0.22 -1.62 0.50
C LEU A 62 -0.43 -0.58 1.42
N HIS A 63 -1.09 0.42 0.84
CA HIS A 63 -1.75 1.50 1.56
C HIS A 63 -2.83 0.96 2.51
N GLU A 64 -3.74 0.15 1.99
CA GLU A 64 -4.82 -0.46 2.79
C GLU A 64 -4.29 -1.42 3.86
N THR A 65 -3.19 -2.13 3.55
CA THR A 65 -2.50 -2.94 4.55
C THR A 65 -1.91 -2.08 5.67
N CYS A 66 -1.37 -0.91 5.35
CA CYS A 66 -0.85 0.03 6.34
C CYS A 66 -1.95 0.60 7.23
N HIS A 67 -3.13 0.90 6.68
CA HIS A 67 -4.29 1.26 7.49
C HIS A 67 -4.64 0.18 8.52
N ALA A 68 -4.83 -1.06 8.06
CA ALA A 68 -5.16 -2.16 8.96
C ALA A 68 -4.09 -2.39 10.05
N LEU A 69 -2.81 -2.22 9.71
CA LEU A 69 -1.71 -2.31 10.69
C LEU A 69 -1.71 -1.15 11.69
N CYS A 70 -2.07 0.06 11.28
CA CYS A 70 -2.20 1.23 12.17
C CYS A 70 -3.37 1.06 13.14
N GLU A 71 -4.55 0.70 12.63
CA GLU A 71 -5.75 0.52 13.45
C GLU A 71 -5.66 -0.72 14.37
N GLY A 72 -4.92 -1.74 13.95
CA GLY A 72 -4.68 -2.95 14.74
C GLY A 72 -5.72 -4.04 14.51
N PRO A 73 -5.56 -5.22 15.15
CA PRO A 73 -6.26 -6.45 14.74
C PRO A 73 -7.79 -6.39 14.84
N ASP A 74 -8.33 -5.61 15.78
CA ASP A 74 -9.79 -5.52 15.98
C ASP A 74 -10.48 -4.85 14.78
N CYS A 75 -9.75 -4.02 14.02
CA CYS A 75 -10.28 -3.31 12.84
C CYS A 75 -10.67 -4.26 11.70
N LEU A 76 -10.13 -5.48 11.67
CA LEU A 76 -10.37 -6.43 10.59
C LEU A 76 -11.85 -6.85 10.49
N SER A 77 -12.59 -6.72 11.59
CA SER A 77 -14.04 -6.99 11.64
C SER A 77 -14.92 -5.78 11.36
N LEU A 78 -14.33 -4.60 11.13
CA LEU A 78 -15.03 -3.34 10.93
C LEU A 78 -14.95 -2.92 9.46
N PRO A 79 -16.03 -2.41 8.86
CA PRO A 79 -15.97 -1.78 7.54
C PRO A 79 -14.94 -0.64 7.51
N ASP A 80 -14.16 -0.56 6.44
CA ASP A 80 -13.13 0.45 6.21
C ASP A 80 -12.22 0.66 7.43
N TRP A 81 -11.84 -0.45 8.08
CA TRP A 81 -10.97 -0.49 9.27
C TRP A 81 -11.55 0.24 10.49
N GLY A 82 -12.84 0.54 10.48
CA GLY A 82 -13.50 1.35 11.51
C GLY A 82 -13.26 2.85 11.36
N LEU A 83 -12.68 3.30 10.24
CA LEU A 83 -12.42 4.70 9.95
C LEU A 83 -13.67 5.39 9.41
N ASP A 84 -14.11 6.46 10.08
CA ASP A 84 -15.22 7.29 9.63
C ASP A 84 -14.71 8.48 8.79
N ASN A 85 -15.23 8.61 7.57
CA ASN A 85 -14.92 9.69 6.63
C ASN A 85 -15.27 11.10 7.15
N PHE A 86 -16.17 11.22 8.13
CA PHE A 86 -16.58 12.51 8.70
C PHE A 86 -15.81 12.91 9.96
N ASN A 87 -14.89 12.06 10.44
CA ASN A 87 -14.12 12.32 11.66
C ASN A 87 -12.86 13.16 11.35
N PRO A 88 -12.67 14.35 11.96
CA PRO A 88 -11.45 15.14 11.82
C PRO A 88 -10.17 14.41 12.21
N ALA A 89 -10.25 13.41 13.09
CA ALA A 89 -9.14 12.55 13.49
C ALA A 89 -8.59 11.73 12.31
N LYS A 90 -9.37 11.49 11.25
CA LYS A 90 -8.97 10.71 10.06
C LYS A 90 -7.61 11.13 9.51
N ARG A 91 -7.27 12.43 9.56
CA ARG A 91 -5.97 12.92 9.09
C ARG A 91 -4.78 12.31 9.83
N VAL A 92 -4.90 12.07 11.13
CA VAL A 92 -3.82 11.44 11.91
C VAL A 92 -3.65 9.97 11.52
N HIS A 93 -4.75 9.25 11.32
CA HIS A 93 -4.74 7.85 10.88
C HIS A 93 -4.14 7.71 9.47
N GLU A 94 -4.53 8.61 8.55
CA GLU A 94 -3.95 8.72 7.22
C GLU A 94 -2.44 9.00 7.27
N HIS A 95 -2.03 9.99 8.05
CA HIS A 95 -0.63 10.34 8.22
C HIS A 95 0.19 9.17 8.82
N ALA A 96 -0.40 8.37 9.70
CA ALA A 96 0.24 7.20 10.29
C ALA A 96 0.42 6.10 9.25
N CYS A 97 -0.62 5.82 8.46
CA CYS A 97 -0.58 4.92 7.32
C CYS A 97 0.55 5.32 6.34
N LEU A 98 0.60 6.59 5.95
CA LEU A 98 1.60 7.13 5.03
C LEU A 98 3.03 7.07 5.59
N ARG A 99 3.24 7.33 6.89
CA ARG A 99 4.54 7.16 7.55
C ARG A 99 4.99 5.70 7.53
N LEU A 100 4.09 4.76 7.83
CA LEU A 100 4.39 3.34 7.78
C LEU A 100 4.71 2.88 6.35
N GLN A 101 3.90 3.30 5.38
CA GLN A 101 4.09 3.02 3.96
C GLN A 101 5.47 3.49 3.48
N ALA A 102 5.85 4.73 3.80
CA ALA A 102 7.17 5.26 3.50
C ALA A 102 8.27 4.41 4.15
N ALA A 103 8.17 4.14 5.46
CA ALA A 103 9.19 3.40 6.19
C ALA A 103 9.39 1.96 5.66
N LEU A 104 8.31 1.30 5.24
CA LEU A 104 8.36 -0.02 4.60
C LEU A 104 8.99 0.05 3.21
N ALA A 105 8.60 1.03 2.40
CA ALA A 105 9.15 1.24 1.06
C ALA A 105 10.64 1.60 1.08
N ASP A 106 11.08 2.35 2.09
CA ASP A 106 12.48 2.76 2.29
C ASP A 106 13.44 1.59 2.44
N GLN A 107 12.99 0.48 3.01
CA GLN A 107 13.81 -0.74 3.17
C GLN A 107 14.41 -1.22 1.83
N HIS A 108 13.79 -0.84 0.71
CA HIS A 108 14.21 -1.21 -0.64
C HIS A 108 14.41 -0.01 -1.57
N GLY A 109 14.38 1.22 -1.05
CA GLY A 109 14.47 2.46 -1.83
C GLY A 109 13.29 2.65 -2.80
N LEU A 110 12.09 2.21 -2.42
CA LEU A 110 10.88 2.28 -3.22
C LEU A 110 9.93 3.42 -2.78
N ARG A 111 10.44 4.39 -2.00
CA ARG A 111 9.63 5.46 -1.40
C ARG A 111 8.78 6.20 -2.42
N GLU A 112 9.39 6.62 -3.52
CA GLU A 112 8.72 7.38 -4.59
C GLU A 112 7.74 6.52 -5.37
N PHE A 113 8.12 5.29 -5.70
CA PHE A 113 7.24 4.32 -6.37
C PHE A 113 5.95 4.09 -5.57
N PHE A 114 6.07 3.97 -4.25
CA PHE A 114 4.94 3.78 -3.35
C PHE A 114 4.36 5.10 -2.80
N ALA A 115 4.64 6.27 -3.38
CA ALA A 115 4.06 7.51 -2.90
C ALA A 115 2.53 7.53 -3.07
N SER A 116 1.82 8.20 -2.15
CA SER A 116 0.38 8.48 -2.30
C SER A 116 0.15 9.47 -3.43
N THR A 117 -0.80 9.20 -4.31
CA THR A 117 -1.20 10.03 -5.45
C THR A 117 -2.26 11.09 -5.09
N THR A 118 -2.88 10.93 -3.92
CA THR A 118 -4.00 11.76 -3.46
C THR A 118 -3.57 13.15 -2.95
N MET A 119 -4.52 13.91 -2.39
CA MET A 119 -4.25 15.19 -1.71
C MET A 119 -3.20 15.11 -0.58
N PHE A 120 -2.90 13.91 -0.06
CA PHE A 120 -1.88 13.69 0.96
C PHE A 120 -0.46 13.52 0.39
N ARG A 121 -0.28 13.56 -0.94
CA ARG A 121 1.05 13.57 -1.60
C ARG A 121 1.98 14.62 -0.99
N ALA A 122 1.47 15.84 -0.80
CA ALA A 122 2.25 16.93 -0.22
C ALA A 122 2.71 16.66 1.23
N TYR A 123 1.99 15.84 2.00
CA TYR A 123 2.44 15.39 3.31
C TYR A 123 3.52 14.31 3.16
N TYR A 124 3.29 13.31 2.31
CA TYR A 124 4.22 12.21 2.05
C TYR A 124 5.59 12.71 1.57
N ASP A 125 5.63 13.65 0.63
CA ASP A 125 6.87 14.22 0.10
C ASP A 125 7.68 15.02 1.13
N ARG A 126 7.02 15.49 2.21
CA ARG A 126 7.67 16.22 3.31
C ARG A 126 8.14 15.29 4.43
N LEU A 127 7.89 13.99 4.34
CA LEU A 127 8.37 13.05 5.35
C LEU A 127 9.89 13.09 5.45
N PRO A 128 10.45 13.07 6.67
CA PRO A 128 11.89 13.01 6.86
C PRO A 128 12.49 11.71 6.29
N ALA A 129 13.82 11.65 6.21
CA ALA A 129 14.53 10.46 5.76
C ALA A 129 14.17 9.21 6.58
N ASP A 130 13.93 9.35 7.88
CA ASP A 130 13.31 8.32 8.73
C ASP A 130 11.87 8.73 9.08
N PRO A 131 10.84 8.17 8.42
CA PRO A 131 9.43 8.53 8.64
C PRO A 131 8.93 8.23 10.06
N LEU A 132 9.67 7.39 10.81
CA LEU A 132 9.34 6.97 12.17
C LEU A 132 10.20 7.68 13.22
N ALA A 133 11.05 8.65 12.83
CA ALA A 133 11.81 9.46 13.78
C ALA A 133 10.91 10.29 14.71
N ASP A 134 11.45 10.69 15.86
CA ASP A 134 10.74 11.55 16.82
C ASP A 134 10.32 12.88 16.18
N GLY A 135 9.18 13.41 16.62
CA GLY A 135 8.64 14.68 16.14
C GLY A 135 7.29 14.98 16.79
N ASP A 136 6.70 16.12 16.43
CA ASP A 136 5.45 16.62 17.04
C ASP A 136 4.17 16.07 16.38
N ASP A 137 4.31 15.20 15.39
CA ASP A 137 3.17 14.63 14.66
C ASP A 137 2.56 13.45 15.43
N PRO A 138 1.30 13.51 15.88
CA PRO A 138 0.66 12.43 16.62
C PRO A 138 0.57 11.11 15.83
N ALA A 139 0.73 11.15 14.50
CA ALA A 139 0.78 9.95 13.67
C ALA A 139 2.00 9.06 13.93
N ILE A 140 3.08 9.60 14.51
CA ILE A 140 4.34 8.87 14.73
C ILE A 140 4.14 7.66 15.63
N ASP A 141 3.44 7.81 16.76
CA ASP A 141 3.25 6.72 17.72
C ASP A 141 2.41 5.57 17.14
N MET A 142 1.39 5.92 16.34
CA MET A 142 0.58 4.95 15.61
C MET A 142 1.42 4.22 14.57
N ALA A 143 2.20 4.94 13.76
CA ALA A 143 3.06 4.35 12.74
C ALA A 143 4.15 3.45 13.33
N ARG A 144 4.74 3.81 14.48
CA ARG A 144 5.71 2.98 15.21
C ARG A 144 5.09 1.69 15.75
N THR A 145 3.88 1.78 16.29
CA THR A 145 3.14 0.58 16.73
C THR A 145 2.84 -0.33 15.55
N ALA A 146 2.39 0.26 14.43
CA ALA A 146 2.12 -0.45 13.19
C ALA A 146 3.37 -1.08 12.57
N TRP A 147 4.53 -0.40 12.68
CA TRP A 147 5.82 -0.94 12.28
C TRP A 147 6.15 -2.21 13.05
N GLN A 148 6.00 -2.23 14.37
CA GLN A 148 6.23 -3.46 15.15
C GLN A 148 5.30 -4.60 14.68
N ARG A 149 4.03 -4.30 14.41
CA ARG A 149 3.08 -5.27 13.85
C ARG A 149 3.51 -5.76 12.46
N ALA A 150 3.99 -4.86 11.59
CA ALA A 150 4.49 -5.22 10.26
C ALA A 150 5.74 -6.12 10.36
N GLN A 151 6.62 -5.88 11.33
CA GLN A 151 7.86 -6.64 11.47
C GLN A 151 7.68 -8.01 12.13
N THR A 152 6.79 -8.13 13.11
CA THR A 152 6.67 -9.37 13.94
C THR A 152 5.31 -10.04 13.88
N GLY A 153 4.32 -9.41 13.27
CA GLY A 153 2.95 -9.91 13.20
C GLY A 153 2.73 -10.96 12.11
N PRO A 154 1.48 -11.46 11.97
CA PRO A 154 1.14 -12.51 11.02
C PRO A 154 1.36 -12.09 9.55
N TRP A 155 1.35 -10.80 9.27
CA TRP A 155 1.55 -10.25 7.92
C TRP A 155 3.02 -9.94 7.59
N SER A 156 3.95 -10.16 8.52
CA SER A 156 5.38 -9.85 8.34
C SER A 156 6.00 -10.55 7.14
N ALA A 157 5.81 -11.88 7.04
CA ALA A 157 6.36 -12.66 5.94
C ALA A 157 5.82 -12.24 4.56
N PRO A 158 4.49 -12.19 4.32
CA PRO A 158 3.97 -11.82 3.01
C PRO A 158 4.28 -10.36 2.62
N LEU A 159 4.29 -9.42 3.57
CA LEU A 159 4.66 -8.02 3.28
C LEU A 159 6.11 -7.89 2.85
N ARG A 160 7.03 -8.49 3.64
CA ARG A 160 8.46 -8.48 3.31
C ARG A 160 8.71 -9.10 1.95
N GLU A 161 8.09 -10.24 1.66
CA GLU A 161 8.25 -10.92 0.37
C GLU A 161 7.70 -10.09 -0.80
N ALA A 162 6.57 -9.41 -0.63
CA ALA A 162 6.00 -8.52 -1.64
C ALA A 162 6.93 -7.34 -1.96
N LEU A 163 7.48 -6.69 -0.93
CA LEU A 163 8.42 -5.58 -1.06
C LEU A 163 9.74 -6.04 -1.71
N GLU A 164 10.29 -7.18 -1.28
CA GLU A 164 11.51 -7.77 -1.86
C GLU A 164 11.32 -8.10 -3.35
N ARG A 165 10.18 -8.68 -3.73
CA ARG A 165 9.83 -8.98 -5.13
C ARG A 165 9.59 -7.72 -5.96
N THR A 166 8.95 -6.71 -5.39
CA THR A 166 8.79 -5.39 -6.04
C THR A 166 10.16 -4.79 -6.33
N ALA A 167 11.08 -4.85 -5.38
CA ALA A 167 12.45 -4.36 -5.56
C ALA A 167 13.22 -5.14 -6.65
N LEU A 168 12.98 -6.45 -6.78
CA LEU A 168 13.53 -7.26 -7.87
C LEU A 168 12.99 -6.82 -9.24
N ILE A 169 11.69 -6.53 -9.34
CA ILE A 169 11.08 -6.01 -10.57
C ILE A 169 11.68 -4.64 -10.92
N ALA A 170 11.77 -3.72 -9.94
CA ALA A 170 12.38 -2.41 -10.15
C ALA A 170 13.81 -2.52 -10.70
N ARG A 171 14.64 -3.38 -10.09
CA ARG A 171 16.02 -3.64 -10.57
C ARG A 171 16.07 -4.18 -12.00
N ALA A 172 15.12 -5.06 -12.35
CA ALA A 172 15.06 -5.62 -13.70
C ALA A 172 14.68 -4.59 -14.78
N LEU A 173 14.11 -3.44 -14.37
CA LEU A 173 13.70 -2.34 -15.25
C LEU A 173 14.75 -1.22 -15.35
N GLU A 174 15.85 -1.29 -14.59
CA GLU A 174 16.92 -0.28 -14.63
C GLU A 174 17.46 -0.07 -16.05
N GLY A 175 17.51 1.19 -16.48
CA GLY A 175 17.96 1.58 -17.83
C GLY A 175 16.95 1.33 -18.95
N ALA A 176 15.77 0.73 -18.66
CA ALA A 176 14.71 0.49 -19.63
C ALA A 176 13.51 1.44 -19.48
N THR A 177 13.44 2.20 -18.38
CA THR A 177 12.33 3.11 -18.07
C THR A 177 12.53 4.48 -18.70
N THR A 178 11.44 5.16 -19.03
CA THR A 178 11.45 6.59 -19.41
C THR A 178 11.20 7.44 -18.16
N PRO A 179 11.56 8.75 -18.17
CA PRO A 179 11.33 9.66 -17.04
C PRO A 179 9.87 9.76 -16.56
N GLU A 180 8.92 9.44 -17.43
CA GLU A 180 7.48 9.46 -17.12
C GLU A 180 6.99 8.17 -16.42
N SER A 181 7.84 7.15 -16.30
CA SER A 181 7.48 5.89 -15.66
C SER A 181 7.60 5.98 -14.14
N LEU A 182 6.63 5.43 -13.41
CA LEU A 182 6.76 5.20 -11.96
C LEU A 182 7.99 4.37 -11.57
N TRP A 183 8.46 3.51 -12.48
CA TRP A 183 9.65 2.70 -12.28
C TRP A 183 10.95 3.46 -12.55
N HIS A 184 10.88 4.70 -13.02
CA HIS A 184 12.05 5.54 -13.21
C HIS A 184 12.67 5.91 -11.87
N ARG A 185 13.99 5.85 -11.78
CA ARG A 185 14.78 6.23 -10.61
C ARG A 185 15.91 7.10 -11.13
N ASP A 186 16.07 8.28 -10.54
CA ASP A 186 17.15 9.22 -10.85
C ASP A 186 18.53 8.74 -10.37
#